data_AF-A0A8S9Z968-F1
#
_entry.id   AF-A0A8S9Z968-F1
#
_cell.length_a   1.000
_cell.length_b   1.000
_cell.length_c   1.000
_cell.angle_alpha   90.00
_cell.angle_beta   90.00
_cell.angle_gamma   90.00
#
_symmetry.space_group_name_H-M   'P 1'
#
loop_
_entity.id
_entity.type
_entity.pdbx_description
1 polymer ?
#
loop_
_entity_poly.entity_id
_entity_poly.type
_entity_poly.pdbx_seq_one_letter_code
_entity_poly.pdbx_strand_id
1 'polypeptide(L)'
;MTSDIAKRQRTVPSAKAFEFNWRRPVPDILQKGAVFDRFDEETGTLETDCFVRVDPDGFFIYWKTENSDSQLLELSQISDVRAGSKPKDEKLAMQLQERAPGKSWDRIVTICSGLDLVNIIYTHMVAPDPEVASYWIHQLRSLTHNTKAGNVCPMTQLRKHWIRLSLSVNPKNKIPVRVIMKTFASGRNERVVFHSLKELGLPHGKNDVIEPAEFPFEKFYELYHKICPRTDIEDLFKSLSNNKDYLHADKMIEFLNETQRDPRLNEILYPFANRQTIKYVQENYETQEEYKNTDNLSIECFYRYLMSDNNACIFLDRLEVYQEMDQPLSHYYINSSHNTYLIGRQFGGKSSVEMYRQVLLAGCR
;
A
#
# COMPACT_ATOMS: atom_id res chain seq x y z
N MET A 1 -3.09 27.69 2.56
CA MET A 1 -4.36 28.15 1.99
C MET A 1 -5.19 26.91 1.60
N THR A 2 -5.46 25.96 2.50
CA THR A 2 -6.60 25.96 3.45
C THR A 2 -7.91 26.42 2.81
N SER A 3 -8.52 25.57 1.98
CA SER A 3 -9.89 25.77 1.49
C SER A 3 -10.88 25.08 2.43
N ASP A 4 -11.74 25.92 2.99
CA ASP A 4 -12.52 25.69 4.20
C ASP A 4 -13.98 25.32 3.85
N ILE A 5 -14.19 24.36 2.94
CA ILE A 5 -15.51 24.09 2.31
C ILE A 5 -15.97 22.62 2.47
N ALA A 6 -15.27 21.80 3.24
CA ALA A 6 -15.83 20.55 3.80
C ALA A 6 -16.69 20.78 5.07
N LYS A 7 -16.97 22.05 5.42
CA LYS A 7 -17.62 22.47 6.68
C LYS A 7 -19.14 22.32 6.73
N ARG A 8 -19.82 21.76 5.72
CA ARG A 8 -21.28 21.64 5.74
C ARG A 8 -21.74 20.34 5.12
N GLN A 9 -21.64 19.24 5.87
CA GLN A 9 -22.59 18.12 5.80
C GLN A 9 -22.49 17.21 7.03
N ARG A 10 -22.77 17.80 8.20
CA ARG A 10 -23.49 17.17 9.30
C ARG A 10 -24.35 18.27 9.91
N THR A 11 -25.67 18.22 9.74
CA THR A 11 -26.61 19.12 10.44
C THR A 11 -26.81 18.69 11.90
N VAL A 12 -25.72 18.31 12.56
CA VAL A 12 -25.59 18.24 14.02
C VAL A 12 -24.27 18.95 14.36
N PRO A 13 -24.26 20.01 15.18
CA PRO A 13 -23.11 20.90 15.39
C PRO A 13 -21.81 20.29 15.98
N SER A 14 -21.68 18.97 16.16
CA SER A 14 -20.55 18.41 16.94
C SER A 14 -19.63 17.42 16.21
N ALA A 15 -19.93 17.00 14.98
CA ALA A 15 -19.22 15.87 14.40
C ALA A 15 -18.41 16.34 13.17
N LYS A 16 -17.09 16.56 13.35
CA LYS A 16 -16.10 16.83 12.29
C LYS A 16 -16.24 15.82 11.14
N ALA A 17 -16.33 16.28 9.88
CA ALA A 17 -16.28 15.39 8.71
C ALA A 17 -15.07 14.45 8.82
N PHE A 18 -15.30 13.15 8.65
CA PHE A 18 -14.22 12.16 8.76
C PHE A 18 -13.41 12.17 7.47
N GLU A 19 -12.16 12.61 7.56
CA GLU A 19 -11.20 12.54 6.47
C GLU A 19 -10.32 11.31 6.68
N PHE A 20 -10.42 10.34 5.78
CA PHE A 20 -9.61 9.13 5.85
C PHE A 20 -8.17 9.45 5.45
N ASN A 21 -7.33 9.75 6.43
CA ASN A 21 -5.90 9.91 6.20
C ASN A 21 -5.15 8.64 6.62
N TRP A 22 -4.85 7.80 5.63
CA TRP A 22 -4.03 6.61 5.82
C TRP A 22 -2.53 6.89 5.79
N ARG A 23 -2.11 8.06 5.30
CA ARG A 23 -0.70 8.38 5.09
C ARG A 23 -0.04 8.72 6.41
N ARG A 24 1.05 8.03 6.70
CA ARG A 24 2.02 8.47 7.71
C ARG A 24 3.12 9.24 6.98
N PRO A 25 3.43 10.49 7.39
CA PRO A 25 4.50 11.24 6.76
C PRO A 25 5.80 10.43 6.78
N VAL A 26 6.35 10.16 5.59
CA VAL A 26 7.61 9.43 5.47
C VAL A 26 8.75 10.38 5.86
N PRO A 27 9.54 10.08 6.90
CA PRO A 27 10.64 10.93 7.32
C PRO A 27 11.61 11.24 6.18
N ASP A 28 12.04 12.50 6.07
CA ASP A 28 12.92 12.98 4.99
C ASP A 28 14.17 12.13 4.80
N ILE A 29 14.74 11.59 5.88
CA ILE A 29 15.93 10.74 5.80
C ILE A 29 15.66 9.44 5.04
N LEU A 30 14.47 8.83 5.24
CA LEU A 30 14.11 7.60 4.55
C LEU A 30 13.84 7.87 3.07
N GLN A 31 13.28 9.04 2.74
CA GLN A 31 13.06 9.45 1.36
C GLN A 31 14.36 9.83 0.63
N LYS A 32 15.26 10.57 1.30
CA LYS A 32 16.59 10.92 0.77
C LYS A 32 17.46 9.66 0.60
N GLY A 33 17.31 8.71 1.52
CA GLY A 33 18.02 7.44 1.51
C GLY A 33 19.41 7.51 2.14
N ALA A 34 19.99 6.33 2.34
CA ALA A 34 21.37 6.17 2.75
C ALA A 34 21.93 4.87 2.17
N VAL A 35 23.26 4.77 2.15
CA VAL A 35 23.98 3.59 1.67
C VAL A 35 24.17 2.60 2.82
N PHE A 36 23.84 1.34 2.58
CA PHE A 36 24.01 0.21 3.48
C PHE A 36 24.71 -0.93 2.73
N ASP A 37 25.44 -1.78 3.43
CA ASP A 37 25.67 -3.13 2.92
C ASP A 37 24.48 -4.01 3.32
N ARG A 38 24.16 -5.05 2.58
CA ARG A 38 23.10 -6.01 2.91
C ARG A 38 23.66 -7.41 2.89
N PHE A 39 23.31 -8.21 3.90
CA PHE A 39 23.64 -9.63 3.87
C PHE A 39 22.41 -10.50 4.09
N ASP A 40 22.50 -11.72 3.59
CA ASP A 40 21.48 -12.76 3.72
C ASP A 40 22.12 -13.99 4.41
N GLU A 41 21.63 -14.32 5.61
CA GLU A 41 22.20 -15.44 6.40
C GLU A 41 21.93 -16.81 5.76
N GLU A 42 20.86 -16.96 4.98
CA GLU A 42 20.48 -18.26 4.41
C GLU A 42 21.32 -18.61 3.19
N THR A 43 21.62 -17.61 2.36
CA THR A 43 22.38 -17.77 1.12
C THR A 43 23.88 -17.49 1.30
N GLY A 44 24.28 -16.83 2.38
CA GLY A 44 25.66 -16.39 2.59
C GLY A 44 26.07 -15.24 1.65
N THR A 45 25.10 -14.53 1.08
CA THR A 45 25.34 -13.46 0.09
C THR A 45 25.56 -12.13 0.79
N LEU A 46 26.57 -11.37 0.33
CA LEU A 46 26.83 -9.98 0.71
C LEU A 46 26.67 -9.09 -0.51
N GLU A 47 25.67 -8.20 -0.46
CA GLU A 47 25.46 -7.12 -1.42
C GLU A 47 26.03 -5.83 -0.83
N THR A 48 27.04 -5.23 -1.46
CA THR A 48 27.65 -4.01 -0.95
C THR A 48 27.03 -2.76 -1.56
N ASP A 49 27.14 -1.65 -0.84
CA ASP A 49 26.84 -0.31 -1.35
C ASP A 49 25.39 -0.18 -1.92
N CYS A 50 24.44 -0.82 -1.22
CA CYS A 50 23.01 -0.75 -1.50
C CYS A 50 22.49 0.63 -1.10
N PHE A 51 21.95 1.38 -2.06
CA PHE A 51 21.28 2.64 -1.76
C PHE A 51 19.82 2.35 -1.37
N VAL A 52 19.50 2.52 -0.09
CA VAL A 52 18.22 2.15 0.52
C VAL A 52 17.34 3.40 0.70
N ARG A 53 16.06 3.30 0.35
CA ARG A 53 15.08 4.39 0.40
C ARG A 53 13.68 3.88 0.73
N VAL A 54 12.79 4.78 1.15
CA VAL A 54 11.36 4.57 1.25
C VAL A 54 10.64 5.51 0.29
N ASP A 55 9.62 5.01 -0.40
CA ASP A 55 8.85 5.84 -1.32
C ASP A 55 8.02 6.92 -0.60
N PRO A 56 7.65 8.02 -1.25
CA PRO A 56 6.97 9.15 -0.59
C PRO A 56 5.62 8.81 0.04
N ASP A 57 4.92 7.80 -0.47
CA ASP A 57 3.61 7.37 0.02
C ASP A 57 3.74 6.31 1.13
N GLY A 58 4.95 5.79 1.40
CA GLY A 58 5.23 4.88 2.51
C GLY A 58 4.67 3.47 2.29
N PHE A 59 4.75 2.96 1.05
CA PHE A 59 4.33 1.60 0.70
C PHE A 59 5.49 0.61 0.65
N PHE A 60 6.67 1.05 0.23
CA PHE A 60 7.82 0.22 -0.06
C PHE A 60 9.09 0.82 0.53
N ILE A 61 9.87 -0.03 1.21
CA ILE A 61 11.31 0.17 1.31
C ILE A 61 11.94 -0.53 0.11
N TYR A 62 12.86 0.15 -0.56
CA TYR A 62 13.50 -0.37 -1.76
C TYR A 62 14.98 -0.03 -1.77
N TRP A 63 15.75 -0.87 -2.43
CA TRP A 63 17.20 -0.68 -2.56
C TRP A 63 17.71 -1.20 -3.89
N LYS A 64 18.92 -0.79 -4.21
CA LYS A 64 19.61 -1.18 -5.44
C LYS A 64 21.11 -0.95 -5.28
N THR A 65 21.90 -1.80 -5.92
CA THR A 65 23.33 -1.54 -6.19
C THR A 65 23.53 -1.04 -7.62
N GLU A 66 24.68 -0.49 -7.94
CA GLU A 66 24.96 0.03 -9.29
C GLU A 66 24.64 -0.97 -10.42
N ASN A 67 24.90 -2.25 -10.17
CA ASN A 67 24.84 -3.31 -11.18
C ASN A 67 23.63 -4.25 -11.05
N SER A 68 22.71 -4.02 -10.11
CA SER A 68 21.55 -4.87 -9.87
C SER A 68 20.24 -4.21 -10.28
N ASP A 69 19.24 -5.06 -10.54
CA ASP A 69 17.85 -4.62 -10.57
C ASP A 69 17.43 -4.16 -9.16
N SER A 70 16.50 -3.20 -9.08
CA SER A 70 15.98 -2.76 -7.79
C SER A 70 15.19 -3.87 -7.10
N GLN A 71 15.41 -3.96 -5.79
CA GLN A 71 14.71 -4.86 -4.88
C GLN A 71 13.77 -4.05 -3.99
N LEU A 72 12.60 -4.61 -3.71
CA LEU A 72 11.53 -3.92 -2.99
C LEU A 72 10.97 -4.85 -1.91
N LEU A 73 10.68 -4.26 -0.76
CA LEU A 73 9.94 -4.89 0.32
C LEU A 73 8.76 -4.00 0.69
N GLU A 74 7.57 -4.60 0.74
CA GLU A 74 6.36 -3.88 1.09
C GLU A 74 6.30 -3.64 2.61
N LEU A 75 6.11 -2.39 3.01
CA LEU A 75 6.09 -2.00 4.43
C LEU A 75 4.93 -2.67 5.20
N SER A 76 3.84 -3.04 4.51
CA SER A 76 2.72 -3.78 5.09
C SER A 76 3.11 -5.19 5.56
N GLN A 77 4.17 -5.77 4.97
CA GLN A 77 4.66 -7.11 5.30
C GLN A 77 5.68 -7.08 6.42
N ILE A 78 6.14 -5.90 6.85
CA ILE A 78 7.11 -5.76 7.94
C ILE A 78 6.39 -5.89 9.28
N SER A 79 6.75 -6.91 10.03
CA SER A 79 6.23 -7.13 11.38
C SER A 79 7.08 -6.47 12.46
N ASP A 80 8.39 -6.38 12.26
CA ASP A 80 9.33 -5.76 13.21
C ASP A 80 10.55 -5.18 12.48
N VAL A 81 11.17 -4.18 13.08
CA VAL A 81 12.48 -3.64 12.66
C VAL A 81 13.30 -3.47 13.92
N ARG A 82 14.50 -4.04 14.01
CA ARG A 82 15.27 -4.05 15.26
C ARG A 82 16.77 -4.05 15.01
N ALA A 83 17.54 -3.82 16.07
CA ALA A 83 18.98 -4.00 16.03
C ALA A 83 19.31 -5.46 15.70
N GLY A 84 20.24 -5.66 14.78
CA GLY A 84 20.80 -6.96 14.45
C GLY A 84 21.94 -7.36 15.38
N SER A 85 22.52 -8.51 15.09
CA SER A 85 23.67 -9.06 15.78
C SER A 85 24.75 -9.45 14.78
N LYS A 86 25.92 -9.84 15.28
CA LYS A 86 26.96 -10.49 14.45
C LYS A 86 26.32 -11.59 13.58
N PRO A 87 26.62 -11.65 12.27
CA PRO A 87 26.18 -12.75 11.42
C PRO A 87 26.64 -14.09 11.97
N LYS A 88 25.79 -15.11 11.88
CA LYS A 88 26.15 -16.48 12.31
C LYS A 88 27.19 -17.12 11.39
N ASP A 89 27.16 -16.79 10.11
CA ASP A 89 28.18 -17.21 9.16
C ASP A 89 29.47 -16.41 9.40
N GLU A 90 30.51 -17.11 9.87
CA GLU A 90 31.81 -16.52 10.15
C GLU A 90 32.47 -15.93 8.89
N LYS A 91 32.21 -16.48 7.69
CA LYS A 91 32.73 -15.93 6.44
C LYS A 91 32.13 -14.55 6.16
N LEU A 92 30.81 -14.41 6.31
CA LEU A 92 30.13 -13.11 6.18
C LEU A 92 30.63 -12.12 7.24
N ALA A 93 30.79 -12.57 8.48
CA ALA A 93 31.31 -11.74 9.55
C ALA A 93 32.73 -11.22 9.23
N MET A 94 33.62 -12.09 8.71
CA MET A 94 34.96 -11.69 8.28
C MET A 94 34.91 -10.66 7.14
N GLN A 95 34.10 -10.89 6.09
CA GLN A 95 33.97 -9.96 4.97
C GLN A 95 33.49 -8.57 5.40
N LEU A 96 32.50 -8.51 6.30
CA LEU A 96 32.00 -7.24 6.85
C LEU A 96 33.05 -6.53 7.73
N GLN A 97 33.89 -7.29 8.42
CA GLN A 97 34.98 -6.76 9.24
C GLN A 97 36.15 -6.26 8.39
N GLU A 98 36.47 -6.93 7.27
CA GLU A 98 37.47 -6.48 6.31
C GLU A 98 37.07 -5.15 5.65
N ARG A 99 35.78 -5.00 5.29
CA ARG A 99 35.23 -3.75 4.75
C ARG A 99 35.24 -2.60 5.76
N ALA A 100 35.01 -2.90 7.04
CA ALA A 100 34.94 -1.88 8.08
C ALA A 100 35.59 -2.37 9.39
N PRO A 101 36.94 -2.35 9.44
CA PRO A 101 37.69 -2.87 10.58
C PRO A 101 37.34 -2.14 11.88
N GLY A 102 37.08 -2.91 12.93
CA GLY A 102 36.84 -2.42 14.29
C GLY A 102 35.43 -1.84 14.54
N LYS A 103 34.55 -1.81 13.54
CA LYS A 103 33.18 -1.29 13.74
C LYS A 103 32.31 -2.28 14.51
N SER A 104 31.46 -1.74 15.40
CA SER A 104 30.48 -2.53 16.17
C SER A 104 29.42 -3.18 15.27
N TRP A 105 28.83 -4.27 15.76
CA TRP A 105 27.65 -4.92 15.16
C TRP A 105 26.34 -4.17 15.43
N ASP A 106 26.33 -3.20 16.35
CA ASP A 106 25.15 -2.35 16.64
C ASP A 106 24.71 -1.49 15.45
N ARG A 107 25.52 -1.45 14.38
CA ARG A 107 25.18 -0.81 13.10
C ARG A 107 24.27 -1.67 12.20
N ILE A 108 23.91 -2.88 12.61
CA ILE A 108 23.02 -3.75 11.83
C ILE A 108 21.56 -3.41 12.13
N VAL A 109 20.80 -3.12 11.09
CA VAL A 109 19.34 -3.02 11.10
C VAL A 109 18.77 -4.32 10.55
N THR A 110 17.95 -5.00 11.33
CA THR A 110 17.25 -6.22 10.92
C THR A 110 15.79 -5.90 10.69
N ILE A 111 15.32 -6.09 9.45
CA ILE A 111 13.92 -5.93 9.05
C ILE A 111 13.31 -7.32 8.98
N CYS A 112 12.29 -7.57 9.80
CA CYS A 112 11.53 -8.82 9.84
C CYS A 112 10.26 -8.64 9.03
N SER A 113 10.08 -9.47 8.01
CA SER A 113 8.91 -9.42 7.14
C SER A 113 8.33 -10.80 6.85
N GLY A 114 7.05 -10.88 6.54
CA GLY A 114 6.41 -12.15 6.20
C GLY A 114 4.97 -11.97 5.76
N LEU A 115 4.44 -12.98 5.06
CA LEU A 115 3.02 -13.06 4.72
C LEU A 115 2.19 -13.68 5.85
N ASP A 116 2.86 -14.37 6.79
CA ASP A 116 2.28 -14.99 7.95
C ASP A 116 3.24 -14.92 9.15
N LEU A 117 2.76 -15.30 10.34
CA LEU A 117 3.52 -15.18 11.60
C LEU A 117 4.63 -16.23 11.76
N VAL A 118 4.67 -17.25 10.90
CA VAL A 118 5.57 -18.40 11.00
C VAL A 118 6.77 -18.24 10.05
N ASN A 119 6.49 -17.89 8.80
CA ASN A 119 7.47 -17.78 7.72
C ASN A 119 8.03 -16.37 7.64
N ILE A 120 8.93 -16.05 8.57
CA ILE A 120 9.57 -14.75 8.68
C ILE A 120 10.85 -14.74 7.84
N ILE A 121 10.97 -13.73 6.99
CA ILE A 121 12.15 -13.38 6.21
C ILE A 121 12.89 -12.26 6.94
N TYR A 122 14.20 -12.43 7.13
CA TYR A 122 15.08 -11.44 7.75
C TYR A 122 15.91 -10.74 6.69
N THR A 123 15.75 -9.43 6.57
CA THR A 123 16.62 -8.60 5.74
C THR A 123 17.56 -7.80 6.64
N HIS A 124 18.86 -8.09 6.55
CA HIS A 124 19.88 -7.41 7.37
C HIS A 124 20.60 -6.33 6.56
N MET A 125 20.51 -5.09 7.05
CA MET A 125 21.16 -3.91 6.46
C MET A 125 22.24 -3.40 7.44
N VAL A 126 23.46 -3.27 6.98
CA VAL A 126 24.62 -2.80 7.75
C VAL A 126 24.84 -1.33 7.46
N ALA A 127 24.53 -0.49 8.46
CA ALA A 127 24.71 0.94 8.37
C ALA A 127 26.20 1.34 8.44
N PRO A 128 26.54 2.59 8.06
CA PRO A 128 27.89 3.12 8.25
C PRO A 128 28.32 3.11 9.72
N ASP A 129 27.40 3.40 10.65
CA ASP A 129 27.65 3.50 12.08
C ASP A 129 26.38 3.19 12.91
N PRO A 130 26.51 2.96 14.23
CA PRO A 130 25.37 2.65 15.09
C PRO A 130 24.33 3.78 15.21
N GLU A 131 24.71 5.04 15.04
CA GLU A 131 23.79 6.19 15.14
C GLU A 131 22.82 6.18 13.95
N VAL A 132 23.34 5.97 12.74
CA VAL A 132 22.52 5.79 11.53
C VAL A 132 21.61 4.58 11.68
N ALA A 133 22.12 3.43 12.16
CA ALA A 133 21.29 2.24 12.36
C ALA A 133 20.15 2.47 13.34
N SER A 134 20.45 3.02 14.52
CA SER A 134 19.46 3.34 15.55
C SER A 134 18.39 4.30 15.03
N TYR A 135 18.81 5.34 14.32
CA TYR A 135 17.89 6.31 13.74
C TYR A 135 17.01 5.67 12.66
N TRP A 136 17.56 4.87 11.75
CA TRP A 136 16.79 4.16 10.73
C TRP A 136 15.79 3.15 11.33
N ILE A 137 16.17 2.42 12.39
CA ILE A 137 15.26 1.53 13.12
C ILE A 137 14.07 2.34 13.66
N HIS A 138 14.34 3.47 14.32
CA HIS A 138 13.29 4.31 14.89
C HIS A 138 12.36 4.88 13.80
N GLN A 139 12.93 5.41 12.72
CA GLN A 139 12.15 6.00 11.63
C GLN A 139 11.32 4.95 10.88
N LEU A 140 11.87 3.77 10.58
CA LEU A 140 11.12 2.69 9.93
C LEU A 140 9.98 2.18 10.81
N ARG A 141 10.20 2.00 12.13
CA ARG A 141 9.15 1.63 13.09
C ARG A 141 7.98 2.61 13.11
N SER A 142 8.22 3.89 12.85
CA SER A 142 7.12 4.87 12.78
C SER A 142 6.15 4.60 11.62
N LEU A 143 6.60 3.90 10.58
CA LEU A 143 5.82 3.55 9.40
C LEU A 143 5.16 2.16 9.50
N THR A 144 5.67 1.27 10.36
CA THR A 144 5.08 -0.06 10.56
C THR A 144 3.76 0.00 11.34
N HIS A 145 2.97 -1.07 11.26
CA HIS A 145 1.64 -1.18 11.88
C HIS A 145 0.69 -0.02 11.52
N ASN A 146 0.76 0.47 10.28
CA ASN A 146 -0.20 1.43 9.75
C ASN A 146 -1.50 0.71 9.35
N THR A 147 -2.40 0.52 10.31
CA THR A 147 -3.69 -0.17 10.10
C THR A 147 -4.55 0.48 9.03
N LYS A 148 -4.49 1.81 8.90
CA LYS A 148 -5.22 2.55 7.86
C LYS A 148 -4.67 2.24 6.45
N ALA A 149 -3.36 2.11 6.28
CA ALA A 149 -2.77 1.73 4.99
C ALA A 149 -3.21 0.32 4.51
N GLY A 150 -3.59 -0.56 5.43
CA GLY A 150 -4.18 -1.86 5.11
C GLY A 150 -5.61 -1.80 4.55
N ASN A 151 -6.28 -0.65 4.68
CA ASN A 151 -7.70 -0.46 4.33
C ASN A 151 -7.91 0.62 3.26
N VAL A 152 -6.88 0.93 2.47
CA VAL A 152 -6.98 1.95 1.41
C VAL A 152 -7.88 1.50 0.27
N CYS A 153 -8.58 2.45 -0.35
CA CYS A 153 -9.47 2.19 -1.48
C CYS A 153 -8.79 1.55 -2.71
N PRO A 154 -9.57 0.92 -3.62
CA PRO A 154 -9.04 0.31 -4.84
C PRO A 154 -8.19 1.24 -5.70
N MET A 155 -8.56 2.53 -5.82
CA MET A 155 -7.75 3.51 -6.57
C MET A 155 -6.36 3.67 -5.96
N THR A 156 -6.26 3.73 -4.64
CA THR A 156 -4.97 3.81 -3.94
C THR A 156 -4.17 2.51 -4.09
N GLN A 157 -4.81 1.35 -4.10
CA GLN A 157 -4.13 0.07 -4.40
C GLN A 157 -3.58 0.04 -5.83
N LEU A 158 -4.32 0.56 -6.82
CA LEU A 158 -3.81 0.71 -8.19
C LEU A 158 -2.59 1.63 -8.24
N ARG A 159 -2.63 2.77 -7.53
CA ARG A 159 -1.48 3.68 -7.41
C ARG A 159 -0.28 3.00 -6.76
N LYS A 160 -0.49 2.20 -5.72
CA LYS A 160 0.57 1.39 -5.09
C LYS A 160 1.18 0.37 -6.06
N HIS A 161 0.36 -0.30 -6.87
CA HIS A 161 0.88 -1.19 -7.92
C HIS A 161 1.70 -0.43 -8.97
N TRP A 162 1.26 0.75 -9.38
CA TRP A 162 2.05 1.62 -10.26
C TRP A 162 3.38 2.03 -9.62
N ILE A 163 3.40 2.45 -8.36
CA ILE A 163 4.64 2.77 -7.63
C ILE A 163 5.59 1.57 -7.64
N ARG A 164 5.07 0.36 -7.36
CA ARG A 164 5.88 -0.88 -7.42
C ARG A 164 6.54 -1.06 -8.78
N LEU A 165 5.80 -0.88 -9.88
CA LEU A 165 6.33 -0.99 -11.23
C LEU A 165 7.41 0.07 -11.50
N SER A 166 7.13 1.33 -11.12
CA SER A 166 8.04 2.47 -11.30
C SER A 166 9.33 2.37 -10.49
N LEU A 167 9.30 1.66 -9.36
CA LEU A 167 10.47 1.38 -8.53
C LEU A 167 11.22 0.10 -8.97
N SER A 168 10.59 -0.79 -9.73
CA SER A 168 11.18 -2.04 -10.22
C SER A 168 12.05 -1.81 -11.46
N VAL A 169 13.12 -1.04 -11.30
CA VAL A 169 14.01 -0.60 -12.39
C VAL A 169 15.26 -1.47 -12.52
N ASN A 170 15.84 -1.49 -13.73
CA ASN A 170 17.11 -2.14 -14.02
C ASN A 170 18.34 -1.28 -13.61
N PRO A 171 19.60 -1.73 -13.82
CA PRO A 171 20.81 -0.94 -13.55
C PRO A 171 20.81 0.45 -14.19
N LYS A 172 20.18 0.61 -15.35
CA LYS A 172 20.06 1.88 -16.07
C LYS A 172 18.87 2.76 -15.63
N ASN A 173 18.22 2.42 -14.52
CA ASN A 173 17.04 3.12 -13.96
C ASN A 173 15.82 3.15 -14.88
N LYS A 174 15.68 2.15 -15.77
CA LYS A 174 14.53 2.00 -16.66
C LYS A 174 13.64 0.84 -16.22
N ILE A 175 12.34 0.95 -16.47
CA ILE A 175 11.34 -0.06 -16.11
C ILE A 175 11.35 -1.16 -17.19
N PRO A 176 11.73 -2.41 -16.89
CA PRO A 176 11.71 -3.48 -17.88
C PRO A 176 10.28 -3.89 -18.19
N VAL A 177 9.92 -4.03 -19.48
CA VAL A 177 8.57 -4.46 -19.90
C VAL A 177 8.19 -5.80 -19.27
N ARG A 178 9.15 -6.73 -19.12
CA ARG A 178 8.95 -8.02 -18.42
C ARG A 178 8.38 -7.90 -17.00
N VAL A 179 8.59 -6.78 -16.30
CA VAL A 179 8.03 -6.56 -14.96
C VAL A 179 6.54 -6.28 -15.06
N ILE A 180 6.14 -5.40 -15.99
CA ILE A 180 4.73 -5.10 -16.29
C ILE A 180 4.00 -6.38 -16.71
N MET A 181 4.62 -7.18 -17.58
CA MET A 181 4.09 -8.48 -18.01
C MET A 181 3.77 -9.40 -16.84
N LYS A 182 4.72 -9.56 -15.90
CA LYS A 182 4.55 -10.41 -14.72
C LYS A 182 3.40 -9.95 -13.84
N THR A 183 3.15 -8.64 -13.73
CA THR A 183 2.06 -8.07 -12.94
C THR A 183 0.68 -8.52 -13.44
N PHE A 184 0.49 -8.71 -14.74
CA PHE A 184 -0.79 -9.12 -15.33
C PHE A 184 -0.87 -10.61 -15.70
N ALA A 185 0.21 -11.37 -15.49
CA ALA A 185 0.33 -12.76 -15.94
C ALA A 185 -0.67 -13.74 -15.30
N SER A 186 -1.19 -13.42 -14.11
CA SER A 186 -2.13 -14.29 -13.39
C SER A 186 -3.55 -14.30 -13.98
N GLY A 187 -3.91 -13.34 -14.83
CA GLY A 187 -5.28 -13.20 -15.33
C GLY A 187 -5.42 -12.85 -16.81
N ARG A 188 -4.32 -12.57 -17.52
CA ARG A 188 -4.34 -12.15 -18.92
C ARG A 188 -3.18 -12.76 -19.72
N ASN A 189 -3.46 -13.04 -20.99
CA ASN A 189 -2.45 -13.54 -21.92
C ASN A 189 -1.41 -12.46 -22.20
N GLU A 190 -0.12 -12.84 -22.22
CA GLU A 190 0.98 -11.93 -22.51
C GLU A 190 0.79 -11.12 -23.81
N ARG A 191 0.19 -11.73 -24.85
CA ARG A 191 -0.08 -11.05 -26.12
C ARG A 191 -0.99 -9.83 -25.96
N VAL A 192 -1.97 -9.91 -25.06
CA VAL A 192 -2.90 -8.80 -24.79
C VAL A 192 -2.13 -7.64 -24.15
N VAL A 193 -1.26 -7.93 -23.17
CA VAL A 193 -0.47 -6.91 -22.49
C VAL A 193 0.46 -6.18 -23.47
N PHE A 194 1.18 -6.91 -24.33
CA PHE A 194 2.03 -6.29 -25.36
C PHE A 194 1.23 -5.46 -26.37
N HIS A 195 0.05 -5.92 -26.76
CA HIS A 195 -0.82 -5.17 -27.66
C HIS A 195 -1.32 -3.87 -27.00
N SER A 196 -1.78 -3.92 -25.74
CA SER A 196 -2.20 -2.74 -25.00
C SER A 196 -1.07 -1.73 -24.81
N LEU A 197 0.16 -2.18 -24.52
CA LEU A 197 1.34 -1.31 -24.47
C LEU A 197 1.58 -0.61 -25.81
N LYS A 198 1.52 -1.36 -26.92
CA LYS A 198 1.68 -0.82 -28.27
C LYS A 198 0.63 0.25 -28.58
N GLU A 199 -0.64 0.00 -28.26
CA GLU A 199 -1.72 0.98 -28.49
C GLU A 199 -1.57 2.25 -27.66
N LEU A 200 -0.91 2.18 -26.50
CA LEU A 200 -0.62 3.35 -25.66
C LEU A 200 0.67 4.06 -26.06
N GLY A 201 1.33 3.61 -27.13
CA GLY A 201 2.60 4.18 -27.60
C GLY A 201 3.80 3.85 -26.71
N LEU A 202 3.69 2.82 -25.87
CA LEU A 202 4.76 2.40 -24.97
C LEU A 202 5.65 1.32 -25.61
N PRO A 203 6.92 1.21 -25.18
CA PRO A 203 7.76 0.06 -25.51
C PRO A 203 7.07 -1.26 -25.15
N HIS A 204 7.08 -2.22 -26.06
CA HIS A 204 6.22 -3.41 -26.00
C HIS A 204 6.94 -4.70 -26.40
N GLY A 205 8.23 -4.65 -26.75
CA GLY A 205 9.06 -5.83 -26.88
C GLY A 205 9.33 -6.48 -25.51
N LYS A 206 9.49 -7.80 -25.47
CA LYS A 206 9.76 -8.55 -24.23
C LYS A 206 11.00 -8.06 -23.47
N ASN A 207 12.00 -7.58 -24.19
CA ASN A 207 13.27 -7.09 -23.66
C ASN A 207 13.35 -5.55 -23.67
N ASP A 208 12.27 -4.88 -24.05
CA ASP A 208 12.22 -3.42 -24.05
C ASP A 208 12.19 -2.89 -22.62
N VAL A 209 12.52 -1.61 -22.52
CA VAL A 209 12.57 -0.85 -21.27
C VAL A 209 11.86 0.47 -21.48
N ILE A 210 11.17 0.95 -20.45
CA ILE A 210 10.38 2.19 -20.46
C ILE A 210 11.09 3.21 -19.57
N GLU A 211 11.17 4.46 -20.03
CA GLU A 211 11.62 5.56 -19.17
C GLU A 211 10.55 5.86 -18.11
N PRO A 212 10.90 6.01 -16.82
CA PRO A 212 9.90 6.29 -15.78
C PRO A 212 9.02 7.52 -16.06
N ALA A 213 9.57 8.54 -16.73
CA ALA A 213 8.83 9.74 -17.12
C ALA A 213 7.75 9.48 -18.20
N GLU A 214 7.91 8.44 -19.02
CA GLU A 214 6.92 8.03 -20.03
C GLU A 214 5.81 7.15 -19.44
N PHE A 215 5.95 6.73 -18.18
CA PHE A 215 5.01 5.86 -17.49
C PHE A 215 4.40 6.50 -16.23
N PRO A 216 3.75 7.69 -16.33
CA PRO A 216 3.01 8.28 -15.21
C PRO A 216 1.80 7.43 -14.82
N PHE A 217 1.21 7.73 -13.65
CA PHE A 217 0.06 6.98 -13.13
C PHE A 217 -1.11 6.91 -14.12
N GLU A 218 -1.44 8.00 -14.82
CA GLU A 218 -2.55 7.99 -15.79
C GLU A 218 -2.27 7.04 -16.96
N LYS A 219 -1.01 6.88 -17.40
CA LYS A 219 -0.65 5.88 -18.42
C LYS A 219 -0.82 4.46 -17.92
N PHE A 220 -0.47 4.21 -16.65
CA PHE A 220 -0.74 2.92 -16.02
C PHE A 220 -2.25 2.66 -15.85
N TYR A 221 -3.02 3.69 -15.51
CA TYR A 221 -4.46 3.59 -15.33
C TYR A 221 -5.19 3.29 -16.66
N GLU A 222 -4.79 3.95 -17.76
CA GLU A 222 -5.21 3.61 -19.12
C GLU A 222 -4.86 2.16 -19.48
N LEU A 223 -3.63 1.74 -19.18
CA LEU A 223 -3.17 0.36 -19.42
C LEU A 223 -4.00 -0.65 -18.64
N TYR A 224 -4.29 -0.37 -17.36
CA TYR A 224 -5.10 -1.22 -16.49
C TYR A 224 -6.50 -1.45 -17.09
N HIS A 225 -7.19 -0.39 -17.52
CA HIS A 225 -8.53 -0.51 -18.11
C HIS A 225 -8.53 -1.25 -19.44
N LYS A 226 -7.50 -1.07 -20.28
CA LYS A 226 -7.36 -1.83 -21.53
C LYS A 226 -7.14 -3.33 -21.29
N ILE A 227 -6.33 -3.68 -20.29
CA ILE A 227 -6.00 -5.07 -19.98
C ILE A 227 -7.14 -5.74 -19.21
N CYS A 228 -7.76 -5.01 -18.29
CA CYS A 228 -8.80 -5.48 -17.37
C CYS A 228 -10.09 -4.67 -17.53
N PRO A 229 -10.80 -4.79 -18.67
CA PRO A 229 -12.05 -4.08 -18.88
C PRO A 229 -13.07 -4.50 -17.82
N ARG A 230 -13.80 -3.51 -17.29
CA ARG A 230 -14.78 -3.67 -16.21
C ARG A 230 -16.21 -3.63 -16.75
N THR A 231 -16.53 -4.59 -17.62
CA THR A 231 -17.85 -4.71 -18.26
C THR A 231 -18.99 -4.78 -17.23
N ASP A 232 -18.73 -5.32 -16.04
CA ASP A 232 -19.66 -5.34 -14.92
C ASP A 232 -20.07 -3.94 -14.45
N ILE A 233 -19.13 -2.99 -14.39
CA ILE A 233 -19.41 -1.59 -14.05
C ILE A 233 -20.04 -0.88 -15.25
N GLU A 234 -19.63 -1.17 -16.48
CA GLU A 234 -20.25 -0.61 -17.69
C GLU A 234 -21.74 -0.99 -17.81
N ASP A 235 -22.07 -2.24 -17.53
CA ASP A 235 -23.45 -2.73 -17.56
C ASP A 235 -24.28 -2.11 -16.44
N LEU A 236 -23.71 -1.97 -15.24
CA LEU A 236 -24.34 -1.23 -14.14
C LEU A 236 -24.60 0.23 -14.53
N PHE A 237 -23.61 0.91 -15.09
CA PHE A 237 -23.73 2.31 -15.52
C PHE A 237 -24.83 2.46 -16.58
N LYS A 238 -24.85 1.59 -17.60
CA LYS A 238 -25.91 1.57 -18.63
C LYS A 238 -27.29 1.32 -18.04
N SER A 239 -27.39 0.42 -17.06
CA SER A 239 -28.64 0.16 -16.34
C SER A 239 -29.13 1.41 -15.60
N LEU A 240 -28.25 2.13 -14.91
CA LEU A 240 -28.59 3.34 -14.16
C LEU A 240 -28.88 4.53 -15.09
N SER A 241 -28.20 4.62 -16.23
CA SER A 241 -28.32 5.71 -17.19
C SER A 241 -29.45 5.53 -18.21
N ASN A 242 -30.10 4.37 -18.24
CA ASN A 242 -31.01 3.93 -19.31
C ASN A 242 -30.33 3.97 -20.69
N ASN A 243 -29.15 3.33 -20.81
CA ASN A 243 -28.32 3.25 -22.01
C ASN A 243 -27.83 4.59 -22.56
N LYS A 244 -27.80 5.63 -21.73
CA LYS A 244 -27.16 6.92 -22.08
C LYS A 244 -25.67 6.88 -21.75
N ASP A 245 -24.90 7.71 -22.45
CA ASP A 245 -23.45 7.86 -22.23
C ASP A 245 -23.10 8.66 -20.96
N TYR A 246 -24.11 9.15 -20.24
CA TYR A 246 -23.98 9.92 -19.01
C TYR A 246 -25.00 9.48 -17.96
N LEU A 247 -24.67 9.67 -16.68
CA LEU A 247 -25.56 9.46 -15.54
C LEU A 247 -26.01 10.80 -14.97
N HIS A 248 -27.32 11.06 -14.93
CA HIS A 248 -27.84 12.29 -14.33
C HIS A 248 -27.72 12.28 -12.79
N ALA A 249 -27.51 13.45 -12.19
CA ALA A 249 -27.32 13.63 -10.75
C ALA A 249 -28.43 12.98 -9.92
N ASP A 250 -29.70 13.14 -10.33
CA ASP A 250 -30.83 12.54 -9.62
C ASP A 250 -30.76 11.01 -9.59
N LYS A 251 -30.29 10.37 -10.67
CA LYS A 251 -30.09 8.92 -10.72
C LYS A 251 -28.90 8.46 -9.89
N MET A 252 -27.84 9.26 -9.82
CA MET A 252 -26.74 9.00 -8.89
C MET A 252 -27.20 9.12 -7.43
N ILE A 253 -28.03 10.11 -7.10
CA ILE A 253 -28.62 10.27 -5.75
C ILE A 253 -29.48 9.06 -5.37
N GLU A 254 -30.35 8.62 -6.29
CA GLU A 254 -31.18 7.42 -6.13
C GLU A 254 -30.29 6.19 -5.86
N PHE A 255 -29.29 5.96 -6.70
CA PHE A 255 -28.34 4.86 -6.52
C PHE A 255 -27.64 4.89 -5.15
N LEU A 256 -27.16 6.06 -4.70
CA LEU A 256 -26.49 6.20 -3.41
C LEU A 256 -27.42 5.92 -2.23
N ASN A 257 -28.66 6.41 -2.30
CA ASN A 257 -29.60 6.32 -1.17
C ASN A 257 -30.35 4.99 -1.11
N GLU A 258 -30.64 4.37 -2.26
CA GLU A 258 -31.45 3.15 -2.34
C GLU A 258 -30.60 1.88 -2.46
N THR A 259 -29.41 1.97 -3.09
CA THR A 259 -28.56 0.80 -3.34
C THR A 259 -27.32 0.76 -2.43
N GLN A 260 -26.58 1.87 -2.31
CA GLN A 260 -25.30 1.87 -1.58
C GLN A 260 -25.47 2.06 -0.06
N ARG A 261 -26.59 2.63 0.38
CA ARG A 261 -26.85 2.93 1.79
C ARG A 261 -27.20 1.66 2.57
N ASP A 262 -26.59 1.50 3.75
CA ASP A 262 -27.07 0.52 4.73
C ASP A 262 -28.40 1.02 5.35
N PRO A 263 -29.52 0.30 5.16
CA PRO A 263 -30.85 0.75 5.61
C PRO A 263 -30.99 0.79 7.14
N ARG A 264 -30.03 0.21 7.89
CA ARG A 264 -30.02 0.24 9.36
C ARG A 264 -29.48 1.56 9.92
N LEU A 265 -28.88 2.40 9.08
CA LEU A 265 -28.25 3.64 9.53
C LEU A 265 -29.28 4.74 9.81
N ASN A 266 -29.16 5.33 11.00
CA ASN A 266 -30.00 6.46 11.41
C ASN A 266 -29.83 7.66 10.46
N GLU A 267 -30.93 8.18 9.96
CA GLU A 267 -30.96 9.24 8.94
C GLU A 267 -30.46 10.60 9.44
N ILE A 268 -30.51 10.85 10.75
CA ILE A 268 -30.01 12.10 11.35
C ILE A 268 -28.49 12.04 11.48
N LEU A 269 -27.96 10.90 11.93
CA LEU A 269 -26.51 10.69 12.08
C LEU A 269 -25.80 10.48 10.73
N TYR A 270 -26.50 9.83 9.80
CA TYR A 270 -26.03 9.50 8.45
C TYR A 270 -27.05 10.04 7.44
N PRO A 271 -26.99 11.34 7.09
CA PRO A 271 -27.95 11.95 6.17
C PRO A 271 -27.90 11.31 4.78
N PHE A 272 -29.00 11.42 4.05
CA PHE A 272 -29.09 10.98 2.65
C PHE A 272 -28.19 11.83 1.74
N ALA A 273 -27.66 11.17 0.70
CA ALA A 273 -26.99 11.83 -0.40
C ALA A 273 -27.94 12.82 -1.08
N ASN A 274 -27.39 13.96 -1.51
CA ASN A 274 -28.15 15.04 -2.14
C ASN A 274 -27.31 15.71 -3.23
N ARG A 275 -27.82 16.79 -3.84
CA ARG A 275 -27.12 17.49 -4.94
C ARG A 275 -25.73 18.00 -4.57
N GLN A 276 -25.50 18.41 -3.32
CA GLN A 276 -24.15 18.81 -2.89
C GLN A 276 -23.21 17.60 -2.81
N THR A 277 -23.72 16.42 -2.44
CA THR A 277 -22.95 15.16 -2.49
C THR A 277 -22.49 14.87 -3.93
N ILE A 278 -23.39 15.01 -4.91
CA ILE A 278 -23.04 14.80 -6.32
C ILE A 278 -22.05 15.83 -6.83
N LYS A 279 -22.22 17.10 -6.45
CA LYS A 279 -21.27 18.15 -6.79
C LYS A 279 -19.86 17.83 -6.27
N TYR A 280 -19.76 17.35 -5.03
CA TYR A 280 -18.48 16.89 -4.48
C TYR A 280 -17.89 15.72 -5.28
N VAL A 281 -18.71 14.75 -5.67
CA VAL A 281 -18.28 13.62 -6.51
C VAL A 281 -17.71 14.13 -7.84
N GLN A 282 -18.40 15.06 -8.51
CA GLN A 282 -17.90 15.65 -9.75
C GLN A 282 -16.59 16.42 -9.56
N GLU A 283 -16.49 17.27 -8.53
CA GLU A 283 -15.30 18.07 -8.23
C GLU A 283 -14.04 17.21 -8.00
N ASN A 284 -14.20 15.99 -7.45
CA ASN A 284 -13.08 15.12 -7.09
C ASN A 284 -12.78 14.02 -8.12
N TYR A 285 -13.78 13.60 -8.90
CA TYR A 285 -13.67 12.40 -9.74
C TYR A 285 -13.97 12.62 -11.22
N GLU A 286 -14.62 13.72 -11.61
CA GLU A 286 -14.87 13.99 -13.03
C GLU A 286 -13.60 14.51 -13.72
N THR A 287 -13.16 13.77 -14.74
CA THR A 287 -11.98 14.13 -15.53
C THR A 287 -12.36 14.78 -16.86
N GLN A 288 -13.58 14.55 -17.34
CA GLN A 288 -14.04 15.03 -18.63
C GLN A 288 -14.66 16.43 -18.50
N GLU A 289 -14.03 17.42 -19.13
CA GLU A 289 -14.46 18.83 -19.09
C GLU A 289 -15.91 19.05 -19.54
N GLU A 290 -16.41 18.23 -20.48
CA GLU A 290 -17.79 18.30 -20.98
C GLU A 290 -18.84 18.14 -19.87
N TYR A 291 -18.54 17.29 -18.87
CA TYR A 291 -19.47 16.99 -17.79
C TYR A 291 -19.25 17.87 -16.55
N LYS A 292 -18.12 18.59 -16.48
CA LYS A 292 -17.82 19.48 -15.35
C LYS A 292 -18.83 20.62 -15.28
N ASN A 293 -19.29 20.92 -14.06
CA ASN A 293 -20.31 21.94 -13.79
C ASN A 293 -21.68 21.69 -14.46
N THR A 294 -21.95 20.46 -14.90
CA THR A 294 -23.27 20.03 -15.37
C THR A 294 -23.96 19.15 -14.33
N ASP A 295 -25.23 18.78 -14.56
CA ASP A 295 -25.92 17.76 -13.73
C ASP A 295 -25.62 16.31 -14.18
N ASN A 296 -24.69 16.11 -15.11
CA ASN A 296 -24.37 14.81 -15.68
C ASN A 296 -22.97 14.34 -15.25
N LEU A 297 -22.82 13.04 -15.05
CA LEU A 297 -21.56 12.39 -14.70
C LEU A 297 -21.15 11.43 -15.81
N SER A 298 -19.87 11.42 -16.14
CA SER A 298 -19.29 10.44 -17.05
C SER A 298 -19.16 9.07 -16.37
N ILE A 299 -19.02 8.01 -17.18
CA ILE A 299 -18.66 6.68 -16.67
C ILE A 299 -17.30 6.69 -15.96
N GLU A 300 -16.37 7.55 -16.38
CA GLU A 300 -15.05 7.68 -15.74
C GLU A 300 -15.18 8.26 -14.32
N CYS A 301 -16.05 9.26 -14.14
CA CYS A 301 -16.39 9.78 -12.81
C CYS A 301 -17.00 8.69 -11.93
N PHE A 302 -17.91 7.89 -12.49
CA PHE A 302 -18.53 6.76 -11.78
C PHE A 302 -17.52 5.69 -11.36
N TYR A 303 -16.60 5.30 -12.26
CA TYR A 303 -15.48 4.40 -11.96
C TYR A 303 -14.64 4.91 -10.79
N ARG A 304 -14.19 6.17 -10.88
CA ARG A 304 -13.33 6.78 -9.88
C ARG A 304 -14.04 6.90 -8.52
N TYR A 305 -15.33 7.22 -8.51
CA TYR A 305 -16.15 7.20 -7.29
C TYR A 305 -16.21 5.80 -6.66
N LEU A 306 -16.58 4.77 -7.43
CA LEU A 306 -16.70 3.40 -6.92
C LEU A 306 -15.37 2.86 -6.35
N MET A 307 -14.24 3.32 -6.89
CA MET A 307 -12.89 2.95 -6.46
C MET A 307 -12.30 3.88 -5.38
N SER A 308 -13.07 4.83 -4.85
CA SER A 308 -12.61 5.82 -3.86
C SER A 308 -12.91 5.42 -2.42
N ASP A 309 -12.29 6.13 -1.46
CA ASP A 309 -12.58 5.98 -0.03
C ASP A 309 -14.02 6.41 0.33
N ASN A 310 -14.69 7.18 -0.53
CA ASN A 310 -16.09 7.56 -0.34
C ASN A 310 -17.07 6.40 -0.62
N ASN A 311 -16.61 5.32 -1.25
CA ASN A 311 -17.37 4.10 -1.49
C ASN A 311 -16.76 2.89 -0.78
N ALA A 312 -16.13 3.10 0.38
CA ALA A 312 -15.54 2.03 1.17
C ALA A 312 -16.60 1.04 1.67
N CYS A 313 -16.28 -0.26 1.64
CA CYS A 313 -17.18 -1.32 2.11
C CYS A 313 -17.26 -1.41 3.66
N ILE A 314 -16.47 -0.61 4.36
CA ILE A 314 -16.38 -0.58 5.83
C ILE A 314 -16.39 0.87 6.34
N PHE A 315 -16.72 1.03 7.61
CA PHE A 315 -16.61 2.30 8.32
C PHE A 315 -15.14 2.62 8.62
N LEU A 316 -14.53 3.48 7.81
CA LEU A 316 -13.13 3.85 7.93
C LEU A 316 -12.80 4.58 9.24
N ASP A 317 -13.79 5.21 9.88
CA ASP A 317 -13.70 5.85 11.20
C ASP A 317 -13.66 4.86 12.37
N ARG A 318 -13.90 3.57 12.11
CA ARG A 318 -13.88 2.48 13.09
C ARG A 318 -12.66 1.57 12.97
N LEU A 319 -11.64 1.98 12.22
CA LEU A 319 -10.38 1.25 12.06
C LEU A 319 -9.42 1.41 13.25
N GLU A 320 -9.58 2.49 14.00
CA GLU A 320 -8.87 2.72 15.27
C GLU A 320 -9.81 2.40 16.44
N VAL A 321 -9.28 2.41 17.67
CA VAL A 321 -10.08 2.12 18.88
C VAL A 321 -11.20 3.15 19.00
N TYR A 322 -12.43 2.72 18.69
CA TYR A 322 -13.66 3.52 18.77
C TYR A 322 -14.62 3.03 19.86
N GLN A 323 -14.33 1.85 20.42
CA GLN A 323 -15.12 1.22 21.47
C GLN A 323 -14.80 1.86 22.82
N GLU A 324 -15.76 1.82 23.75
CA GLU A 324 -15.52 2.22 25.13
C GLU A 324 -14.54 1.23 25.77
N MET A 325 -13.40 1.71 26.30
CA MET A 325 -12.32 0.88 26.86
C MET A 325 -12.25 0.91 28.40
N ASP A 326 -13.27 1.47 29.06
CA ASP A 326 -13.34 1.67 30.51
C ASP A 326 -14.29 0.68 31.24
N GLN A 327 -14.88 -0.28 30.52
CA GLN A 327 -15.72 -1.32 31.12
C GLN A 327 -14.87 -2.38 31.84
N PRO A 328 -15.47 -3.25 32.68
CA PRO A 328 -14.76 -4.38 33.26
C PRO A 328 -14.17 -5.33 32.20
N LEU A 329 -13.03 -5.97 32.50
CA LEU A 329 -12.32 -6.84 31.55
C LEU A 329 -13.19 -7.97 30.97
N SER A 330 -14.13 -8.50 31.77
CA SER A 330 -15.06 -9.57 31.36
C SER A 330 -16.07 -9.14 30.29
N HIS A 331 -16.14 -7.85 29.94
CA HIS A 331 -17.02 -7.34 28.89
C HIS A 331 -16.36 -7.34 27.50
N TYR A 332 -15.06 -7.66 27.42
CA TYR A 332 -14.30 -7.63 26.18
C TYR A 332 -13.94 -9.02 25.70
N TYR A 333 -13.99 -9.21 24.38
CA TYR A 333 -13.30 -10.32 23.74
C TYR A 333 -11.81 -10.01 23.66
N ILE A 334 -10.98 -10.92 24.16
CA ILE A 334 -9.53 -10.78 24.20
C ILE A 334 -8.90 -11.74 23.18
N ASN A 335 -8.16 -11.18 22.22
CA ASN A 335 -7.40 -11.97 21.27
C ASN A 335 -6.31 -12.77 21.99
N SER A 336 -6.51 -14.08 22.13
CA SER A 336 -5.72 -14.97 22.99
C SER A 336 -5.03 -16.06 22.17
N SER A 337 -3.84 -16.48 22.58
CA SER A 337 -3.05 -17.53 21.92
C SER A 337 -2.92 -18.76 22.82
N HIS A 338 -2.98 -19.94 22.22
CA HIS A 338 -2.78 -21.23 22.90
C HIS A 338 -1.49 -21.89 22.37
N ASN A 339 -0.64 -22.38 23.28
CA ASN A 339 0.67 -22.96 22.97
C ASN A 339 1.53 -22.08 22.05
N THR A 340 1.63 -20.79 22.37
CA THR A 340 2.29 -19.74 21.57
C THR A 340 3.73 -20.07 21.17
N TYR A 341 4.43 -20.91 21.90
CA TYR A 341 5.80 -21.30 21.56
C TYR A 341 5.90 -22.20 20.31
N LEU A 342 4.82 -22.88 19.89
CA LEU A 342 4.85 -23.84 18.78
C LEU A 342 4.73 -23.16 17.41
N ILE A 343 5.57 -23.59 16.46
CA ILE A 343 5.56 -23.09 15.07
C ILE A 343 5.08 -24.14 14.05
N GLY A 344 4.43 -25.21 14.52
CA GLY A 344 3.99 -26.33 13.69
C GLY A 344 3.11 -27.34 14.43
N ARG A 345 3.41 -28.63 14.30
CA ARG A 345 2.61 -29.73 14.88
C ARG A 345 2.62 -29.69 16.41
N GLN A 346 1.51 -30.14 17.03
CA GLN A 346 1.39 -30.27 18.50
C GLN A 346 2.39 -31.28 19.09
N PHE A 347 2.65 -32.37 18.35
CA PHE A 347 3.63 -33.38 18.73
C PHE A 347 4.79 -33.39 17.72
N GLY A 348 6.02 -33.37 18.24
CA GLY A 348 7.25 -33.35 17.42
C GLY A 348 7.48 -32.05 16.66
N GLY A 349 6.69 -31.00 16.90
CA GLY A 349 6.90 -29.67 16.32
C GLY A 349 8.05 -28.92 16.98
N LYS A 350 8.60 -27.92 16.28
CA LYS A 350 9.62 -27.03 16.82
C LYS A 350 8.98 -25.94 17.69
N SER A 351 9.72 -25.51 18.70
CA SER A 351 9.39 -24.35 19.53
C SER A 351 10.24 -23.14 19.11
N SER A 352 9.69 -21.93 19.20
CA SER A 352 10.39 -20.68 18.86
C SER A 352 10.06 -19.56 19.83
N VAL A 353 11.11 -18.84 20.26
CA VAL A 353 10.96 -17.59 21.02
C VAL A 353 10.42 -16.47 20.14
N GLU A 354 10.76 -16.47 18.84
CA GLU A 354 10.29 -15.44 17.91
C GLU A 354 8.76 -15.46 17.75
N MET A 355 8.12 -16.62 17.91
CA MET A 355 6.67 -16.73 17.79
C MET A 355 5.94 -15.86 18.83
N TYR A 356 6.47 -15.73 20.05
CA TYR A 356 5.91 -14.81 21.04
C TYR A 356 5.94 -13.36 20.56
N ARG A 357 7.03 -12.92 19.92
CA ARG A 357 7.11 -11.56 19.37
C ARG A 357 6.07 -11.35 18.28
N GLN A 358 6.00 -12.25 17.31
CA GLN A 358 5.06 -12.13 16.19
C GLN A 358 3.60 -12.11 16.65
N VAL A 359 3.24 -12.98 17.60
CA VAL A 359 1.89 -13.03 18.16
C VAL A 359 1.53 -11.75 18.93
N LEU A 360 2.46 -11.19 19.70
CA LEU A 360 2.25 -9.91 20.38
C LEU A 360 2.14 -8.73 19.39
N LEU A 361 2.96 -8.72 18.34
CA LEU A 361 2.94 -7.69 17.28
C LEU A 361 1.66 -7.76 16.44
N ALA A 362 1.09 -8.96 16.26
CA ALA A 362 -0.21 -9.17 15.62
C ALA A 362 -1.40 -8.73 16.48
N GLY A 363 -1.17 -8.29 17.73
CA GLY A 363 -2.20 -7.76 18.61
C GLY A 363 -2.83 -8.77 19.57
N CYS A 364 -2.28 -9.98 19.71
CA CYS A 364 -2.69 -10.89 20.79
C CYS A 364 -2.29 -10.29 22.14
N ARG A 365 -3.16 -10.41 23.15
CA ARG A 365 -2.96 -9.99 24.54
C ARG A 365 -2.99 -11.22 25.43
#